data_AF-A0AAE0G1H9-F1
#
_entry.id   AF-A0AAE0G1H9-F1
#
_cell.length_a   1.000
_cell.length_b   1.000
_cell.length_c   1.000
_cell.angle_alpha   90.00
_cell.angle_beta   90.00
_cell.angle_gamma   90.00
#
_symmetry.space_group_name_H-M   'P 1'
#
loop_
_entity.id
_entity.type
_entity.pdbx_description
1 polymer ?
#
loop_
_entity_poly.entity_id
_entity_poly.type
_entity_poly.pdbx_seq_one_letter_code
_entity_poly.pdbx_strand_id
1 'polypeptide(L)'
;MLTMQWHGDAWDVITNCKPKLADFSLTGRLDSQVFQIAKPITGTLKIEKCKAKVASIDVQLVRNEEVKIDGTAANDLTEVQSIQLVDGDIGPDLEIPIFVILPRLYTCPSLTTKDFSINFELNIVVAFQDEQRITKTEQSEMAAIKFPIRLMR
;
A
#
# COMPACT_ATOMS: atom_id res chain seq x y z
N MET A 1 13.47 5.12 8.77
CA MET A 1 12.46 6.12 8.37
C MET A 1 12.98 6.74 7.08
N LEU A 2 12.52 6.27 5.92
CA LEU A 2 12.95 6.80 4.62
C LEU A 2 11.98 7.91 4.23
N THR A 3 12.50 9.11 4.12
CA THR A 3 11.79 10.30 3.63
C THR A 3 11.69 10.24 2.11
N MET A 4 10.46 10.23 1.61
CA MET A 4 10.17 10.42 0.18
C MET A 4 10.47 11.89 -0.17
N GLN A 5 11.34 12.15 -1.15
CA GLN A 5 11.61 13.50 -1.65
C GLN A 5 10.81 13.75 -2.93
N TRP A 6 10.00 14.82 -2.89
CA TRP A 6 9.13 15.30 -3.97
C TRP A 6 9.94 16.02 -5.06
N HIS A 7 9.76 15.64 -6.32
CA HIS A 7 10.16 16.43 -7.49
C HIS A 7 8.95 16.53 -8.41
N GLY A 8 8.33 17.71 -8.46
CA GLY A 8 7.09 17.96 -9.19
C GLY A 8 7.08 17.47 -10.65
N ASP A 9 5.87 17.12 -11.09
CA ASP A 9 5.43 16.83 -12.47
C ASP A 9 6.04 15.60 -13.17
N ALA A 10 6.55 14.62 -12.42
CA ALA A 10 6.96 13.33 -12.97
C ALA A 10 6.18 12.17 -12.34
N TRP A 11 5.72 11.27 -13.20
CA TRP A 11 5.30 9.91 -12.93
C TRP A 11 6.13 9.28 -11.80
N ASP A 12 5.60 9.25 -10.58
CA ASP A 12 6.36 8.77 -9.42
C ASP A 12 6.59 7.26 -9.51
N VAL A 13 7.80 6.89 -9.94
CA VAL A 13 8.27 5.51 -10.00
C VAL A 13 8.34 4.95 -8.57
N ILE A 14 7.41 4.07 -8.20
CA ILE A 14 7.57 3.23 -7.00
C ILE A 14 8.92 2.49 -7.17
N THR A 15 9.94 2.79 -6.35
CA THR A 15 11.23 2.09 -6.49
C THR A 15 11.70 1.52 -5.16
N ASN A 16 11.92 0.20 -5.20
CA ASN A 16 12.84 -0.59 -4.38
C ASN A 16 12.41 -0.97 -2.96
N CYS A 17 11.43 -1.87 -2.84
CA CYS A 17 11.45 -2.83 -1.73
C CYS A 17 12.41 -3.96 -2.10
N LYS A 18 13.61 -3.96 -1.52
CA LYS A 18 14.48 -5.14 -1.51
C LYS A 18 14.15 -5.98 -0.27
N PRO A 19 13.23 -6.97 -0.31
CA PRO A 19 13.38 -8.07 0.62
C PRO A 19 14.79 -8.63 0.38
N LYS A 20 15.57 -8.81 1.45
CA LYS A 20 17.00 -9.20 1.38
C LYS A 20 17.23 -10.51 0.59
N LEU A 21 16.17 -11.26 0.28
CA LEU A 21 16.22 -12.55 -0.39
C LEU A 21 15.79 -12.58 -1.88
N ALA A 22 15.03 -11.62 -2.43
CA ALA A 22 14.29 -11.87 -3.69
C ALA A 22 14.67 -11.06 -4.95
N ASP A 23 15.68 -10.17 -4.90
CA ASP A 23 16.02 -9.24 -6.01
C ASP A 23 14.76 -8.66 -6.68
N PHE A 24 13.88 -8.13 -5.84
CA PHE A 24 12.54 -7.71 -6.21
C PHE A 24 12.47 -6.20 -6.46
N SER A 25 11.76 -5.80 -7.51
CA SER A 25 11.48 -4.43 -7.87
C SER A 25 10.07 -4.34 -8.45
N LEU A 26 9.23 -3.55 -7.79
CA LEU A 26 7.89 -3.20 -8.22
C LEU A 26 7.85 -1.70 -8.49
N THR A 27 7.34 -1.31 -9.64
CA THR A 27 7.04 0.07 -10.03
C THR A 27 5.54 0.26 -10.16
N GLY A 28 5.10 1.50 -10.29
CA GLY A 28 3.69 1.83 -10.44
C GLY A 28 3.40 3.27 -10.07
N ARG A 29 2.13 3.61 -9.99
CA ARG A 29 1.62 4.94 -9.65
C ARG A 29 0.16 4.87 -9.19
N LEU A 30 -0.24 5.86 -8.41
CA LEU A 30 -1.64 6.22 -8.24
C LEU A 30 -1.96 7.43 -9.12
N ASP A 31 -3.19 7.54 -9.60
CA ASP A 31 -3.61 8.65 -10.46
C ASP A 31 -3.78 9.98 -9.68
N SER A 32 -3.79 9.91 -8.34
CA SER A 32 -3.88 11.06 -7.44
C SER A 32 -3.31 10.72 -6.06
N GLN A 33 -3.12 11.74 -5.23
CA GLN A 33 -2.93 11.59 -3.77
C GLN A 33 -4.17 12.04 -2.99
N VAL A 34 -5.14 12.65 -3.69
CA VAL A 34 -6.42 13.12 -3.14
C VAL A 34 -7.56 12.45 -3.90
N PHE A 35 -8.37 11.67 -3.20
CA PHE A 35 -9.46 10.88 -3.80
C PHE A 35 -10.80 11.29 -3.21
N GLN A 36 -11.81 11.38 -4.07
CA GLN A 36 -13.18 11.53 -3.61
C GLN A 36 -13.69 10.19 -3.10
N ILE A 37 -14.33 10.17 -1.93
CA ILE A 37 -14.85 8.93 -1.31
C ILE A 37 -15.85 8.21 -2.23
N ALA A 38 -16.57 8.97 -3.05
CA ALA A 38 -17.54 8.42 -4.00
C ALA A 38 -16.91 7.85 -5.28
N LYS A 39 -15.59 8.01 -5.49
CA LYS A 39 -14.86 7.55 -6.67
C LYS A 39 -13.85 6.46 -6.30
N PRO A 40 -13.53 5.56 -7.24
CA PRO A 40 -12.48 4.58 -7.03
C PRO A 40 -11.12 5.26 -6.90
N ILE A 41 -10.24 4.66 -6.11
CA ILE A 41 -8.80 4.90 -6.21
C ILE A 41 -8.31 4.14 -7.43
N THR A 42 -7.59 4.83 -8.32
CA THR A 42 -7.07 4.27 -9.56
C THR A 42 -5.56 4.47 -9.68
N GLY A 43 -4.92 3.60 -10.45
CA GLY A 43 -3.48 3.61 -10.66
C GLY A 43 -3.03 2.37 -11.43
N THR A 44 -1.71 2.18 -11.52
CA THR A 44 -1.10 1.01 -12.16
C THR A 44 0.10 0.52 -11.37
N LEU A 45 0.39 -0.77 -11.43
CA LEU A 45 1.57 -1.42 -10.88
C LEU A 45 2.24 -2.27 -11.96
N LYS A 46 3.54 -2.51 -11.82
CA LYS A 46 4.31 -3.37 -12.73
C LYS A 46 5.47 -3.99 -11.97
N ILE A 47 5.65 -5.30 -12.10
CA ILE A 47 6.87 -5.95 -11.61
C ILE A 47 7.96 -5.71 -12.65
N GLU A 48 9.03 -5.01 -12.24
CA GLU A 48 10.22 -4.83 -13.09
C GLU A 48 11.15 -6.04 -12.99
N LYS A 49 11.34 -6.55 -11.78
CA LYS A 49 12.25 -7.66 -11.48
C LYS A 49 11.72 -8.46 -10.31
N CYS A 50 11.74 -9.77 -10.42
CA CYS A 50 11.39 -10.67 -9.32
C CYS A 50 12.08 -12.01 -9.54
N LYS A 51 12.93 -12.42 -8.59
CA LYS A 51 13.57 -13.74 -8.64
C LYS A 51 12.72 -14.82 -7.98
N ALA A 52 11.99 -14.47 -6.92
CA ALA A 52 11.06 -15.35 -6.25
C ALA A 52 9.73 -15.42 -7.02
N LYS A 53 8.94 -16.48 -6.81
CA LYS A 53 7.57 -16.54 -7.35
C LYS A 53 6.65 -15.70 -6.49
N VAL A 54 5.82 -14.87 -7.12
CA VAL A 54 4.78 -14.13 -6.42
C VAL A 54 3.62 -15.07 -6.08
N ALA A 55 3.14 -14.99 -4.84
CA ALA A 55 1.94 -15.68 -4.39
C ALA A 55 0.72 -14.79 -4.55
N SER A 56 0.81 -13.52 -4.14
CA SER A 56 -0.24 -12.54 -4.33
C SER A 56 0.29 -11.11 -4.34
N ILE A 57 -0.50 -10.21 -4.91
CA ILE A 57 -0.36 -8.76 -4.72
C ILE A 57 -1.71 -8.25 -4.22
N ASP A 58 -1.70 -7.66 -3.04
CA ASP A 58 -2.87 -7.16 -2.34
C ASP A 58 -2.74 -5.65 -2.11
N VAL A 59 -3.87 -4.96 -2.16
CA VAL A 59 -4.02 -3.56 -1.77
C VAL A 59 -4.79 -3.50 -0.46
N GLN A 60 -4.17 -2.96 0.58
CA GLN A 60 -4.82 -2.74 1.86
C GLN A 60 -5.08 -1.24 2.05
N LEU A 61 -6.33 -0.90 2.37
CA LEU A 61 -6.67 0.42 2.87
C LEU A 61 -6.57 0.41 4.40
N VAL A 62 -5.70 1.22 4.95
CA VAL A 62 -5.49 1.36 6.39
C VAL A 62 -5.93 2.75 6.84
N ARG A 63 -6.71 2.80 7.92
CA ARG A 63 -7.08 4.02 8.61
C ARG A 63 -6.15 4.21 9.80
N ASN A 64 -5.55 5.40 9.90
CA ASN A 64 -4.76 5.83 11.04
C ASN A 64 -5.51 6.94 11.78
N GLU A 65 -5.98 6.64 12.98
CA GLU A 65 -6.63 7.60 13.87
C GLU A 65 -5.65 7.98 14.98
N GLU A 66 -5.33 9.27 15.10
CA GLU A 66 -4.33 9.77 16.04
C GLU A 66 -4.94 10.83 16.95
N VAL A 67 -4.73 10.71 18.26
CA VAL A 67 -5.08 11.69 19.28
C VAL A 67 -3.79 12.25 19.91
N LYS A 68 -3.74 13.56 20.13
CA LYS A 68 -2.63 14.27 20.78
C LYS A 68 -3.11 14.96 22.04
N ILE A 69 -2.44 14.69 23.16
CA ILE A 69 -2.69 15.31 24.46
C ILE A 69 -1.35 15.74 25.04
N ASP A 70 -1.19 17.04 25.31
CA ASP A 70 -0.02 17.64 25.98
C ASP A 70 1.34 17.19 25.40
N GLY A 71 1.44 17.14 24.07
CA GLY A 71 2.68 16.77 23.36
C GLY A 71 2.92 15.27 23.22
N THR A 72 2.06 14.42 23.80
CA THR A 72 2.06 12.97 23.59
C THR A 72 1.03 12.60 22.53
N ALA A 73 1.41 11.74 21.58
CA ALA A 73 0.51 11.21 20.55
C ALA A 73 0.26 9.72 20.80
N ALA A 74 -0.99 9.30 20.63
CA ALA A 74 -1.39 7.91 20.57
C ALA A 74 -2.18 7.69 19.27
N ASN A 75 -1.91 6.61 18.57
CA ASN A 75 -2.59 6.30 17.33
C ASN A 75 -3.05 4.86 17.24
N ASP A 76 -4.10 4.64 16.47
CA ASP A 76 -4.66 3.33 16.15
C ASP A 76 -4.65 3.11 14.63
N LEU A 77 -4.14 1.95 14.22
CA LEU A 77 -4.05 1.53 12.83
C LEU A 77 -5.06 0.41 12.58
N THR A 78 -6.10 0.69 11.82
CA THR A 78 -7.14 -0.27 11.45
C THR A 78 -7.04 -0.59 9.96
N GLU A 79 -6.88 -1.87 9.60
CA GLU A 79 -7.13 -2.32 8.22
C GLU A 79 -8.63 -2.23 7.93
N VAL A 80 -9.00 -1.33 7.03
CA VAL A 80 -10.40 -1.09 6.63
C VAL A 80 -10.83 -2.10 5.58
N GLN A 81 -9.94 -2.41 4.65
CA GLN A 81 -10.21 -3.31 3.54
C GLN A 81 -8.90 -3.86 3.00
N SER A 82 -8.93 -5.10 2.52
CA SER A 82 -7.91 -5.69 1.66
C SER A 82 -8.55 -6.18 0.37
N ILE A 83 -7.93 -5.88 -0.77
CA ILE A 83 -8.34 -6.33 -2.11
C ILE A 83 -7.15 -7.01 -2.78
N GLN A 84 -7.34 -8.24 -3.22
CA GLN A 84 -6.35 -8.93 -4.04
C GLN A 84 -6.40 -8.44 -5.49
N LEU A 85 -5.28 -7.92 -5.98
CA LEU A 85 -5.10 -7.53 -7.38
C LEU A 85 -4.61 -8.70 -8.23
N VAL A 86 -3.76 -9.55 -7.65
CA VAL A 86 -3.11 -10.67 -8.33
C VAL A 86 -3.17 -11.90 -7.43
N ASP A 87 -3.59 -13.02 -8.00
CA ASP A 87 -3.50 -14.35 -7.42
C ASP A 87 -2.54 -15.19 -8.27
N GLY A 88 -1.44 -15.60 -7.66
CA GLY A 88 -0.40 -16.40 -8.31
C GLY A 88 0.74 -15.61 -8.94
N ASP A 89 1.65 -16.37 -9.55
CA ASP A 89 2.88 -15.84 -10.12
C ASP A 89 2.59 -15.16 -11.47
N ILE A 90 3.09 -13.94 -11.63
CA ILE A 90 2.93 -13.16 -12.85
C ILE A 90 4.29 -12.81 -13.43
N GLY A 91 4.38 -12.82 -14.76
CA GLY A 91 5.59 -12.46 -15.46
C GLY A 91 5.97 -10.99 -15.25
N PRO A 92 7.25 -10.63 -15.47
CA PRO A 92 7.67 -9.24 -15.48
C PRO A 92 6.94 -8.46 -16.57
N ASP A 93 6.92 -7.13 -16.42
CA ASP A 93 6.37 -6.17 -17.39
C ASP A 93 4.86 -6.23 -17.65
N LEU A 94 4.11 -7.03 -16.89
CA LEU A 94 2.64 -6.95 -16.88
C LEU A 94 2.17 -5.73 -16.09
N GLU A 95 1.44 -4.83 -16.75
CA GLU A 95 0.75 -3.73 -16.07
C GLU A 95 -0.52 -4.24 -15.37
N ILE A 96 -0.57 -4.04 -14.06
CA ILE A 96 -1.65 -4.43 -13.17
C ILE A 96 -2.44 -3.16 -12.80
N PRO A 97 -3.72 -3.05 -13.17
CA PRO A 97 -4.52 -1.88 -12.80
C PRO A 97 -4.87 -1.92 -11.31
N ILE A 98 -4.71 -0.78 -10.64
CA ILE A 98 -5.32 -0.53 -9.32
C ILE A 98 -6.71 0.05 -9.58
N PHE A 99 -7.74 -0.60 -9.04
CA PHE A 99 -9.10 -0.07 -9.06
C PHE A 99 -9.81 -0.45 -7.75
N VAL A 100 -9.79 0.45 -6.77
CA VAL A 100 -10.28 0.20 -5.41
C VAL A 100 -11.49 1.06 -5.13
N ILE A 101 -12.65 0.43 -4.96
CA ILE A 101 -13.87 1.13 -4.52
C ILE A 101 -13.85 1.22 -2.99
N LEU A 102 -13.89 2.46 -2.49
CA LEU A 102 -13.86 2.72 -1.05
C LEU A 102 -15.13 2.23 -0.34
N PRO A 103 -15.02 1.55 0.81
CA PRO A 103 -16.16 1.03 1.54
C PRO A 103 -16.85 2.19 2.28
N ARG A 104 -18.03 2.57 1.79
CA ARG A 104 -18.75 3.80 2.24
C ARG A 104 -18.99 3.88 3.75
N LEU A 105 -19.19 2.75 4.42
CA LEU A 105 -19.47 2.72 5.86
C LEU A 105 -18.21 2.82 6.73
N TYR A 106 -17.04 2.55 6.15
CA TYR A 106 -15.77 2.48 6.88
C TYR A 106 -14.76 3.56 6.45
N THR A 107 -15.16 4.45 5.54
CA THR A 107 -14.34 5.56 5.05
C THR A 107 -15.00 6.91 5.31
N CYS A 108 -14.17 7.92 5.52
CA CYS A 108 -14.59 9.30 5.76
C CYS A 108 -13.55 10.25 5.16
N PRO A 109 -13.86 11.56 5.04
CA PRO A 109 -12.84 12.52 4.61
C PRO A 109 -11.69 12.56 5.61
N SER A 110 -10.46 12.65 5.11
CA SER A 110 -9.29 12.86 5.96
C SER A 110 -9.42 14.17 6.72
N LEU A 111 -9.09 14.13 8.01
CA LEU A 111 -9.23 15.25 8.93
C LEU A 111 -7.93 15.42 9.71
N THR A 112 -7.46 16.66 9.83
CA THR A 112 -6.33 16.99 10.71
C THR A 112 -6.68 18.23 11.51
N THR A 113 -6.64 18.09 12.82
CA THR A 113 -6.81 19.17 13.79
C THR A 113 -5.60 19.22 14.71
N LYS A 114 -5.61 20.11 15.70
CA LYS A 114 -4.53 20.22 16.67
C LYS A 114 -4.36 18.93 17.49
N ASP A 115 -5.48 18.40 17.98
CA ASP A 115 -5.47 17.34 19.00
C ASP A 115 -5.97 15.99 18.44
N PHE A 116 -6.43 15.94 17.18
CA PHE A 116 -6.94 14.72 16.54
C PHE A 116 -6.73 14.72 15.03
N SER A 117 -6.46 13.54 14.45
CA SER A 117 -6.46 13.35 13.00
C SER A 117 -6.98 11.97 12.57
N ILE A 118 -7.58 11.92 11.38
CA ILE A 118 -7.94 10.70 10.65
C ILE A 118 -7.23 10.77 9.31
N ASN A 119 -6.30 9.86 9.08
CA ASN A 119 -5.55 9.72 7.84
C ASN A 119 -5.74 8.32 7.25
N PHE A 120 -5.54 8.21 5.95
CA PHE A 120 -5.64 6.94 5.24
C PHE A 120 -4.30 6.63 4.55
N GLU A 121 -3.96 5.35 4.53
CA GLU A 121 -2.79 4.81 3.89
C GLU A 121 -3.25 3.68 2.97
N LEU A 122 -2.77 3.67 1.72
CA LEU A 122 -2.94 2.55 0.81
C LEU A 122 -1.64 1.76 0.80
N ASN A 123 -1.71 0.47 1.13
CA ASN A 123 -0.55 -0.40 1.22
C ASN A 123 -0.59 -1.41 0.09
N ILE A 124 0.48 -1.46 -0.69
CA ILE A 124 0.70 -2.54 -1.65
C ILE A 124 1.51 -3.61 -0.95
N VAL A 125 0.91 -4.78 -0.77
CA VAL A 125 1.50 -5.92 -0.09
C VAL A 125 1.74 -7.02 -1.09
N VAL A 126 2.99 -7.46 -1.21
CA VAL A 126 3.40 -8.54 -2.10
C VAL A 126 3.83 -9.72 -1.24
N ALA A 127 3.14 -10.84 -1.40
CA ALA A 127 3.52 -12.11 -0.80
C ALA A 127 4.29 -12.95 -1.81
N PHE A 128 5.39 -13.57 -1.38
CA PHE A 128 6.15 -14.52 -2.18
C PHE A 128 5.79 -15.96 -1.79
N GLN A 129 5.93 -16.90 -2.74
CA GLN A 129 5.74 -18.31 -2.45
C GLN A 129 6.91 -18.84 -1.60
N ASP A 130 6.59 -19.51 -0.49
CA ASP A 130 7.60 -20.23 0.30
C ASP A 130 8.04 -21.51 -0.43
N GLU A 131 9.25 -21.54 -0.98
CA GLU A 131 9.82 -22.75 -1.59
C GLU A 131 10.25 -23.82 -0.55
N GLN A 132 10.25 -23.51 0.76
CA GLN A 132 10.66 -24.43 1.83
C GLN A 132 9.52 -24.78 2.80
N ARG A 133 8.58 -25.59 2.33
CA ARG A 133 7.50 -26.12 3.16
C ARG A 133 7.87 -27.47 3.77
N ILE A 134 8.88 -27.52 4.64
CA ILE A 134 9.05 -28.63 5.59
C ILE A 134 9.57 -28.08 6.94
N THR A 135 8.64 -27.85 7.86
CA THR A 135 8.88 -27.63 9.30
C THR A 135 9.51 -26.30 9.70
N LYS A 136 8.72 -25.23 9.74
CA LYS A 136 8.72 -24.24 10.83
C LYS A 136 7.60 -23.22 10.62
N THR A 137 7.03 -22.76 11.72
CA THR A 137 6.10 -21.63 11.77
C THR A 137 6.88 -20.35 11.49
N GLU A 138 7.18 -20.05 10.23
CA GLU A 138 7.93 -18.85 9.84
C GLU A 138 7.05 -17.91 8.99
N GLN A 139 7.18 -16.63 9.30
CA GLN A 139 6.47 -15.52 8.67
C GLN A 139 6.81 -15.52 7.18
N SER A 140 5.80 -15.67 6.31
CA SER A 140 5.97 -15.46 4.88
C SER A 140 6.64 -14.11 4.64
N GLU A 141 7.68 -14.06 3.80
CA GLU A 141 8.33 -12.80 3.48
C GLU A 141 7.34 -11.92 2.71
N MET A 142 7.03 -10.74 3.27
CA MET A 142 6.13 -9.78 2.64
C MET A 142 6.88 -8.48 2.38
N ALA A 143 6.74 -7.95 1.17
CA ALA A 143 7.13 -6.57 0.86
C ALA A 143 5.88 -5.69 0.96
N ALA A 144 5.96 -4.61 1.74
CA ALA A 144 4.87 -3.65 1.88
C ALA A 144 5.33 -2.24 1.47
N ILE A 145 4.57 -1.59 0.60
CA ILE A 145 4.79 -0.21 0.14
C ILE A 145 3.61 0.64 0.58
N LYS A 146 3.89 1.71 1.31
CA LYS A 146 2.89 2.53 1.99
C LYS A 146 2.70 3.87 1.27
N PHE A 147 1.45 4.19 0.92
CA PHE A 147 1.06 5.43 0.25
C PHE A 147 0.12 6.23 1.14
N PRO A 148 0.56 7.36 1.72
CA PRO A 148 -0.38 8.26 2.38
C PRO A 148 -1.33 8.83 1.33
N ILE A 149 -2.64 8.71 1.57
CA ILE A 149 -3.67 9.26 0.70
C ILE A 149 -4.60 10.15 1.50
N ARG A 150 -5.19 11.14 0.81
CA ARG A 150 -6.20 12.02 1.37
C ARG A 150 -7.55 11.69 0.76
N LEU A 151 -8.55 11.48 1.62
CA LEU A 151 -9.93 11.32 1.20
C LEU A 151 -10.70 12.64 1.34
N MET A 152 -11.50 12.98 0.35
CA MET A 152 -12.39 14.15 0.33
C MET A 152 -13.81 13.77 -0.08
N ARG A 153 -14.77 14.67 0.13
CA ARG A 153 -16.15 14.46 -0.33
C ARG A 153 -16.26 14.49 -1.85
#